data_AF-D4JE43-F1
#
_entry.id   AF-D4JE43-F1
#
_cell.length_a   1.000
_cell.length_b   1.000
_cell.length_c   1.000
_cell.angle_alpha   90.00
_cell.angle_beta   90.00
_cell.angle_gamma   90.00
#
_symmetry.space_group_name_H-M   'P 1'
#
loop_
_entity.id
_entity.type
_entity.pdbx_description
1 polymer ?
#
loop_
_entity_poly.entity_id
_entity_poly.type
_entity_poly.pdbx_seq_one_letter_code
_entity_poly.pdbx_strand_id
1 'polypeptide(L)'
;MNLNLVNEITKSQLKTDIPEFRSGSTVRVHVKIIEGGKSRIQVFEGVVIERTGGGIAESFTVRKISNQIGVERKFPLHSPIIE
;
A
#
# COMPACT_ATOMS: atom_id res chain seq x y z
N MET A 1 13.01 -7.11 -21.59
CA MET A 1 11.56 -6.83 -21.49
C MET A 1 11.31 -5.43 -22.03
N ASN A 2 10.34 -5.24 -22.93
CA ASN A 2 9.99 -3.92 -23.44
C ASN A 2 9.14 -3.18 -22.40
N LEU A 3 9.79 -2.36 -21.57
CA LEU A 3 9.18 -1.62 -20.45
C LEU A 3 8.09 -0.63 -20.91
N ASN A 4 8.16 -0.16 -22.16
CA ASN A 4 7.23 0.86 -22.67
C ASN A 4 5.80 0.33 -22.80
N LEU A 5 5.62 -0.87 -23.34
CA LEU A 5 4.30 -1.48 -23.48
C LEU A 5 3.65 -1.76 -22.11
N VAL A 6 4.45 -2.22 -21.14
CA VAL A 6 3.98 -2.47 -19.77
C VAL A 6 3.52 -1.16 -19.13
N ASN A 7 4.28 -0.08 -19.29
CA ASN A 7 3.92 1.23 -18.76
C ASN A 7 2.64 1.78 -19.38
N GLU A 8 2.42 1.61 -20.68
CA GLU A 8 1.17 2.06 -21.33
C GLU A 8 -0.06 1.33 -20.81
N ILE A 9 0.02 0.00 -20.67
CA ILE A 9 -1.09 -0.82 -20.18
C ILE A 9 -1.42 -0.50 -18.71
N THR A 10 -0.38 -0.28 -17.90
CA THR A 10 -0.53 -0.09 -16.45
C THR A 10 -0.88 1.34 -16.05
N LYS A 11 -0.76 2.30 -16.95
CA LYS A 11 -1.03 3.72 -16.70
C LYS A 11 -2.43 4.00 -16.14
N SER A 12 -3.44 3.27 -16.62
CA SER A 12 -4.83 3.40 -16.15
C SER A 12 -5.07 2.87 -14.74
N GLN A 13 -4.15 2.06 -14.20
CA GLN A 13 -4.24 1.45 -12.88
C GLN A 13 -3.52 2.27 -11.81
N LEU A 14 -2.79 3.33 -12.20
CA LEU A 14 -2.10 4.21 -11.27
C LEU A 14 -3.08 5.17 -10.61
N LYS A 15 -3.16 5.10 -9.29
CA LYS A 15 -3.85 6.10 -8.46
C LYS A 15 -3.11 7.44 -8.51
N THR A 16 -3.87 8.53 -8.50
CA THR A 16 -3.36 9.91 -8.57
C THR A 16 -3.55 10.69 -7.25
N ASP A 17 -4.33 10.15 -6.33
CA ASP A 17 -4.79 10.74 -5.07
C ASP A 17 -3.97 10.28 -3.86
N ILE A 18 -2.75 9.79 -4.08
CA ILE A 18 -1.90 9.28 -3.00
C ILE A 18 -1.08 10.43 -2.39
N PRO A 19 -1.15 10.65 -1.06
CA PRO A 19 -0.35 11.68 -0.41
C PRO A 19 1.15 11.35 -0.50
N GLU A 20 1.98 12.39 -0.50
CA GLU A 20 3.43 12.19 -0.46
C GLU A 20 3.88 11.70 0.93
N PHE A 21 4.62 10.60 0.97
CA PHE A 21 5.22 10.07 2.20
C PHE A 21 6.50 9.30 1.89
N ARG A 22 7.36 9.20 2.90
CA ARG A 22 8.67 8.53 2.80
C ARG A 22 8.91 7.57 3.96
N SER A 23 9.94 6.74 3.87
CA SER A 23 10.43 5.95 5.01
C SER A 23 10.67 6.86 6.23
N GLY A 24 10.25 6.39 7.40
CA GLY A 24 10.21 7.15 8.65
C GLY A 24 8.89 7.89 8.91
N SER A 25 8.00 8.01 7.92
CA SER A 25 6.69 8.63 8.13
C SER A 25 5.76 7.69 8.91
N THR A 26 4.95 8.23 9.81
CA THR A 26 3.85 7.48 10.42
C THR A 26 2.61 7.63 9.55
N VAL A 27 2.03 6.51 9.13
CA VAL A 27 0.89 6.47 8.21
C VAL A 27 -0.25 5.64 8.80
N ARG A 28 -1.49 6.00 8.42
CA ARG A 28 -2.69 5.21 8.70
C ARG A 28 -3.22 4.66 7.39
N VAL A 29 -3.03 3.37 7.15
CA VAL A 29 -3.48 2.69 5.94
C VAL A 29 -4.88 2.13 6.18
N HIS A 30 -5.88 2.61 5.43
CA HIS A 30 -7.25 2.10 5.51
C HIS A 30 -7.38 0.91 4.55
N VAL A 31 -7.47 -0.30 5.09
CA VAL A 31 -7.53 -1.53 4.29
C VAL A 31 -8.95 -2.07 4.29
N LYS A 32 -9.55 -2.17 3.10
CA LYS A 32 -10.83 -2.83 2.89
C LYS A 32 -10.66 -4.35 2.96
N ILE A 33 -11.38 -4.97 3.87
CA ILE A 33 -11.43 -6.43 4.06
C ILE A 33 -12.83 -6.90 3.69
N ILE A 34 -12.90 -7.92 2.83
CA ILE A 34 -14.14 -8.52 2.35
C ILE A 34 -14.18 -9.96 2.85
N GLU A 35 -15.15 -10.28 3.71
CA GLU A 35 -15.32 -11.60 4.32
C GLU A 35 -16.81 -11.98 4.25
N GLY A 36 -17.14 -13.10 3.63
CA GLY A 36 -18.51 -13.64 3.60
C GLY A 36 -19.57 -12.68 3.04
N GLY A 37 -19.22 -11.84 2.07
CA GLY A 37 -20.12 -10.85 1.46
C GLY A 37 -20.27 -9.54 2.23
N LYS A 38 -19.65 -9.39 3.41
CA LYS A 38 -19.58 -8.12 4.15
C LYS A 38 -18.22 -7.47 3.94
N SER A 39 -18.18 -6.15 3.87
CA SER A 39 -16.93 -5.38 3.82
C SER A 39 -16.77 -4.50 5.05
N ARG A 40 -15.55 -4.44 5.59
CA ARG A 40 -15.15 -3.52 6.66
C ARG A 40 -13.83 -2.84 6.32
N ILE A 41 -13.62 -1.64 6.85
CA ILE A 41 -12.33 -0.94 6.78
C ILE A 41 -11.56 -1.27 8.06
N GLN A 42 -10.36 -1.82 7.91
CA GLN A 42 -9.42 -2.03 8.99
C GLN A 42 -8.25 -1.06 8.84
N VAL A 43 -7.99 -0.27 9.88
CA VAL A 43 -6.87 0.67 9.89
C VAL A 43 -5.59 -0.06 10.34
N PHE A 44 -4.53 0.09 9.54
CA PHE A 44 -3.18 -0.30 9.90
C PHE A 44 -2.32 0.95 10.08
N GLU A 45 -2.12 1.35 11.33
CA GLU A 45 -1.29 2.49 11.69
C GLU A 45 0.11 2.03 12.10
N GLY A 46 1.14 2.68 11.55
CA GLY A 46 2.53 2.40 11.89
C GLY A 46 3.53 3.24 11.10
N VAL A 47 4.80 2.95 11.30
CA VAL A 47 5.91 3.65 10.64
C VAL A 47 6.24 2.97 9.32
N VAL A 48 6.38 3.74 8.25
CA VAL A 48 6.88 3.25 6.97
C VAL A 48 8.37 2.95 7.11
N ILE A 49 8.76 1.69 6.89
CA ILE A 49 10.16 1.27 6.99
C ILE A 49 10.82 1.11 5.61
N GLU A 50 10.02 0.90 4.57
CA GLU A 50 10.48 0.66 3.20
C GLU A 50 9.47 1.25 2.22
N ARG A 51 9.97 1.85 1.13
CA ARG A 51 9.19 2.16 -0.08
C ARG A 51 10.09 1.85 -1.28
N THR A 52 9.63 0.98 -2.16
CA THR A 52 10.46 0.40 -3.23
C THR A 52 9.64 0.07 -4.47
N GLY A 53 10.31 -0.09 -5.61
CA GLY A 53 9.70 -0.30 -6.91
C GLY A 53 9.37 1.00 -7.62
N GLY A 54 8.55 0.91 -8.67
CA GLY A 54 8.11 2.05 -9.45
C GLY A 54 6.93 1.70 -10.34
N GLY A 55 6.13 2.71 -10.71
CA GLY A 55 4.89 2.52 -11.44
C GLY A 55 3.94 1.59 -10.68
N ILE A 56 3.29 0.67 -11.40
CA ILE A 56 2.29 -0.22 -10.79
C ILE A 56 2.87 -1.20 -9.76
N ALA A 57 4.18 -1.48 -9.84
CA ALA A 57 4.88 -2.39 -8.95
C ALA A 57 5.41 -1.70 -7.68
N GLU A 58 5.16 -0.39 -7.52
CA GLU A 58 5.55 0.34 -6.34
C GLU A 58 4.84 -0.19 -5.09
N SER A 59 5.59 -0.36 -4.02
CA SER A 59 5.09 -0.90 -2.75
C SER A 59 5.77 -0.24 -1.56
N PHE A 60 5.11 -0.30 -0.41
CA PHE A 60 5.63 0.22 0.84
C PHE A 60 5.33 -0.73 1.99
N THR A 61 6.21 -0.75 2.99
CA THR A 61 6.10 -1.63 4.16
C THR A 61 5.90 -0.78 5.40
N VAL A 62 4.84 -1.09 6.15
CA VAL A 62 4.49 -0.42 7.41
C VAL A 62 4.73 -1.37 8.57
N ARG A 63 5.41 -0.89 9.61
CA ARG A 63 5.68 -1.63 10.85
C ARG A 63 4.91 -1.01 12.00
N LYS A 64 4.29 -1.86 12.82
CA LYS A 64 3.70 -1.46 14.11
C LYS A 64 3.96 -2.50 15.19
N ILE A 65 3.80 -2.12 16.46
CA ILE A 65 3.75 -3.05 17.57
C ILE A 65 2.28 -3.36 17.87
N SER A 66 1.92 -4.64 17.85
CA SER A 66 0.58 -5.12 18.19
C SER A 66 0.71 -6.15 19.28
N ASN A 67 0.13 -5.91 20.46
CA ASN A 67 0.21 -6.81 21.61
C ASN A 67 1.66 -7.23 21.94
N GLN A 68 2.57 -6.25 21.99
CA GLN A 68 4.00 -6.45 22.26
C GLN A 68 4.77 -7.24 21.17
N ILE A 69 4.12 -7.57 20.05
CA ILE A 69 4.73 -8.27 18.92
C ILE A 69 4.89 -7.28 17.75
N GLY A 70 6.07 -7.26 17.14
CA GLY A 70 6.31 -6.51 15.91
C GLY A 70 5.57 -7.13 14.73
N VAL A 71 4.74 -6.33 14.06
CA VAL A 71 4.00 -6.74 12.87
C VAL A 71 4.38 -5.82 11.72
N GLU A 72 4.82 -6.42 10.62
CA GLU A 72 5.12 -5.72 9.38
C GLU A 72 4.12 -6.14 8.31
N ARG A 73 3.68 -5.17 7.51
CA ARG A 73 2.79 -5.44 6.38
C ARG A 73 3.21 -4.62 5.17
N LYS A 74 3.42 -5.32 4.06
CA LYS A 74 3.75 -4.74 2.76
C LYS A 74 2.48 -4.53 1.94
N PHE A 75 2.39 -3.38 1.29
CA PHE A 75 1.24 -2.93 0.52
C PHE A 75 1.68 -2.47 -0.88
N PRO A 76 1.02 -2.91 -1.95
CA PRO A 76 1.14 -2.26 -3.26
C PRO A 76 0.53 -0.86 -3.17
N LEU A 77 1.25 0.15 -3.64
CA LEU A 77 0.87 1.56 -3.51
C LEU A 77 -0.47 1.86 -4.19
N HIS A 78 -0.68 1.28 -5.37
CA HIS A 78 -1.87 1.51 -6.19
C HIS A 78 -2.98 0.47 -5.97
N SER A 79 -2.93 -0.29 -4.86
CA SER A 79 -3.91 -1.35 -4.63
C SER A 79 -5.33 -0.80 -4.41
N PRO A 80 -6.37 -1.40 -5.03
CA PRO A 80 -7.76 -0.97 -4.86
C PRO A 80 -8.35 -1.33 -3.49
N ILE A 81 -7.67 -2.17 -2.71
CA ILE A 81 -8.10 -2.51 -1.34
C ILE A 81 -7.72 -1.42 -0.32
N ILE A 82 -6.91 -0.44 -0.71
CA ILE A 82 -6.52 0.69 0.15
C ILE A 82 -7.39 1.88 -0.20
N GLU A 83 -7.93 2.55 0.81
CA GLU A 83 -8.69 3.80 0.70
C GLU A 83 -7.86 4.99 1.18
#